data_AF-A0A2V6R3A4-F1
#
_entry.id   AF-A0A2V6R3A4-F1
#
_cell.length_a   1.000
_cell.length_b   1.000
_cell.length_c   1.000
_cell.angle_alpha   90.00
_cell.angle_beta   90.00
_cell.angle_gamma   90.00
#
_symmetry.space_group_name_H-M   'P 1'
#
loop_
_entity.id
_entity.type
_entity.pdbx_description
1 polymer ?
#
loop_
_entity_poly.entity_id
_entity_poly.type
_entity_poly.pdbx_seq_one_letter_code
_entity_poly.pdbx_strand_id
1 'polypeptide(L)'
;MTSRAWRVTLVTIVVCGCATISDDAPQLEAAWRERMLTGHYGAWHNGKEVAATRWESKDTVHSFPEGASLTIHRINISSTNSWGNGEDHHGGLLARVPLGSMTVELFGKLFAPIRLGGYSVERGQGFDVFLVVRPMGGGYGRLVKHWRFWPKELLLTGDPVDPDIFRRSSRNDLQRRVAPGSMGTYRFHFVDAYLDVDEPSRTATVTVTGLKRPFAERVNLAPWLEGAQPAPAGAPR
;
A
#
# COMPACT_ATOMS: atom_id res chain seq x y z
N MET A 1 -0.06 -64.20 34.28
CA MET A 1 -0.35 -63.38 33.08
C MET A 1 -0.83 -62.02 33.55
N THR A 2 0.05 -61.01 33.57
CA THR A 2 -0.26 -59.65 34.06
C THR A 2 -0.27 -58.68 32.88
N SER A 3 -1.45 -58.15 32.54
CA SER A 3 -1.61 -57.19 31.44
C SER A 3 -1.14 -55.79 31.88
N ARG A 4 -0.09 -55.28 31.25
CA ARG A 4 0.31 -53.86 31.36
C ARG A 4 -0.65 -53.00 30.54
N ALA A 5 -1.47 -52.22 31.23
CA ALA A 5 -2.25 -51.15 30.63
C ALA A 5 -1.34 -49.95 30.32
N TRP A 6 -1.17 -49.62 29.04
CA TRP A 6 -0.48 -48.40 28.62
C TRP A 6 -1.49 -47.24 28.66
N ARG A 7 -1.28 -46.28 29.57
CA ARG A 7 -1.99 -44.99 29.52
C ARG A 7 -1.29 -44.10 28.51
N VAL A 8 -1.87 -43.97 27.32
CA VAL A 8 -1.50 -42.92 26.36
C VAL A 8 -2.16 -41.64 26.84
N THR A 9 -1.38 -40.75 27.45
CA THR A 9 -1.82 -39.39 27.75
C THR A 9 -1.83 -38.60 26.45
N LEU A 10 -3.02 -38.36 25.91
CA LEU A 10 -3.22 -37.45 24.78
C LEU A 10 -2.98 -36.02 25.29
N VAL A 11 -1.80 -35.46 25.01
CA VAL A 11 -1.53 -34.05 25.28
C VAL A 11 -2.21 -33.24 24.18
N THR A 12 -3.43 -32.78 24.44
CA THR A 12 -4.11 -31.80 23.59
C THR A 12 -3.41 -30.46 23.78
N ILE A 13 -2.45 -30.13 22.90
CA ILE A 13 -1.92 -28.78 22.80
C ILE A 13 -3.03 -27.92 22.20
N VAL A 14 -3.78 -27.23 23.05
CA VAL A 14 -4.65 -26.14 22.63
C VAL A 14 -3.72 -24.99 22.27
N VAL A 15 -3.30 -24.93 21.00
CA VAL A 15 -2.69 -23.72 20.44
C VAL A 15 -3.81 -22.70 20.36
N CYS A 16 -3.92 -21.87 21.39
CA CYS A 16 -4.74 -20.67 21.35
C CYS A 16 -4.06 -19.74 20.34
N GLY A 17 -4.39 -19.92 19.06
CA GLY A 17 -3.96 -19.06 17.98
C GLY A 17 -4.64 -17.71 18.16
N CYS A 18 -4.09 -16.87 19.03
CA CYS A 18 -4.16 -15.43 18.82
C CYS A 18 -3.54 -15.25 17.43
N ALA A 19 -4.39 -15.10 16.41
CA ALA A 19 -3.96 -14.82 15.05
C ALA A 19 -3.36 -13.41 15.07
N THR A 20 -2.12 -13.32 15.52
CA THR A 20 -1.32 -12.10 15.55
C THR A 20 -1.32 -11.58 14.12
N ILE A 21 -2.05 -10.48 13.93
CA ILE A 21 -1.75 -9.53 12.88
C ILE A 21 -0.25 -9.29 13.03
N SER A 22 0.54 -9.46 11.97
CA SER A 22 1.98 -9.24 12.12
C SER A 22 2.19 -7.86 12.72
N ASP A 23 2.92 -7.75 13.84
CA ASP A 23 3.24 -6.47 14.50
C ASP A 23 4.08 -5.52 13.61
N ASP A 24 4.30 -5.92 12.36
CA ASP A 24 5.09 -5.26 11.34
C ASP A 24 4.36 -4.08 10.68
N ALA A 25 3.07 -3.85 10.92
CA ALA A 25 2.31 -2.76 10.28
C ALA A 25 3.00 -1.39 10.38
N PRO A 26 3.46 -0.94 11.57
CA PRO A 26 4.18 0.33 11.70
C PRO A 26 5.54 0.32 11.00
N GLN A 27 6.18 -0.85 10.89
CA GLN A 27 7.47 -1.01 10.24
C GLN A 27 7.32 -0.95 8.71
N LEU A 28 6.26 -1.54 8.16
CA LEU A 28 5.87 -1.44 6.76
C LEU A 28 5.53 0.01 6.39
N GLU A 29 4.76 0.71 7.22
CA GLU A 29 4.48 2.14 7.09
C GLU A 29 5.77 2.97 7.01
N ALA A 30 6.69 2.76 7.95
CA ALA A 30 7.96 3.48 8.01
C ALA A 30 8.84 3.16 6.79
N ALA A 31 8.94 1.88 6.41
CA ALA A 31 9.71 1.45 5.24
C ALA A 31 9.16 2.07 3.96
N TRP A 32 7.84 2.04 3.77
CA TRP A 32 7.19 2.60 2.58
C TRP A 32 7.45 4.11 2.48
N ARG A 33 7.28 4.83 3.59
CA ARG A 33 7.56 6.28 3.65
C ARG A 33 9.03 6.59 3.36
N GLU A 34 9.96 5.81 3.88
CA GLU A 34 11.40 6.02 3.62
C GLU A 34 11.73 5.81 2.14
N ARG A 35 11.17 4.77 1.49
CA ARG A 35 11.34 4.54 0.05
C ARG A 35 10.78 5.69 -0.79
N MET A 36 9.61 6.20 -0.43
CA MET A 36 9.02 7.37 -1.07
C MET A 36 9.93 8.60 -0.94
N LEU A 37 10.40 8.91 0.27
CA LEU A 37 11.21 10.10 0.51
C LEU A 37 12.61 9.98 -0.12
N THR A 38 13.20 8.79 -0.16
CA THR A 38 14.48 8.57 -0.86
C THR A 38 14.35 8.51 -2.38
N GLY A 39 13.14 8.33 -2.91
CA GLY A 39 12.90 8.12 -4.35
C GLY A 39 13.37 6.73 -4.81
N HIS A 40 13.33 5.75 -3.90
CA HIS A 40 13.80 4.38 -4.15
C HIS A 40 12.60 3.48 -4.47
N TYR A 41 12.38 3.21 -5.76
CA TYR A 41 11.25 2.45 -6.27
C TYR A 41 11.58 0.97 -6.43
N GLY A 42 10.57 0.11 -6.26
CA GLY A 42 10.78 -1.33 -6.31
C GLY A 42 9.69 -2.13 -5.58
N ALA A 43 10.00 -3.39 -5.31
CA ALA A 43 9.14 -4.29 -4.59
C ALA A 43 9.93 -5.04 -3.51
N TRP A 44 9.32 -5.24 -2.34
CA TRP A 44 9.92 -5.92 -1.20
C TRP A 44 8.93 -6.90 -0.58
N HIS A 45 9.44 -8.05 -0.17
CA HIS A 45 8.69 -9.05 0.58
C HIS A 45 9.50 -9.50 1.79
N ASN A 46 8.91 -9.41 2.98
CA ASN A 46 9.59 -9.70 4.27
C ASN A 46 10.94 -8.97 4.39
N GLY A 47 10.96 -7.69 4.00
CA GLY A 47 12.16 -6.83 4.03
C GLY A 47 13.20 -7.09 2.94
N LYS A 48 13.04 -8.11 2.11
CA LYS A 48 13.96 -8.41 1.00
C LYS A 48 13.42 -7.86 -0.30
N GLU A 49 14.28 -7.21 -1.08
CA GLU A 49 13.93 -6.74 -2.41
C GLU A 49 13.65 -7.95 -3.31
N VAL A 50 12.54 -7.89 -4.04
CA VAL A 50 12.14 -8.91 -5.01
C VAL A 50 12.38 -8.40 -6.41
N ALA A 51 12.87 -9.27 -7.27
CA ALA A 51 13.20 -8.89 -8.64
C ALA A 51 11.97 -8.35 -9.38
N ALA A 52 12.24 -7.34 -10.19
CA ALA A 52 11.39 -6.86 -11.27
C ALA A 52 10.61 -7.99 -11.96
N THR A 53 9.29 -8.01 -11.84
CA THR A 53 8.47 -8.85 -12.74
C THR A 53 8.45 -8.20 -14.12
N ARG A 54 8.47 -9.03 -15.17
CA ARG A 54 8.54 -8.64 -16.60
C ARG A 54 7.42 -7.69 -17.09
N TRP A 55 6.45 -7.40 -16.23
CA TRP A 55 5.31 -6.52 -16.50
C TRP A 55 5.58 -5.05 -16.16
N GLU A 56 6.85 -4.68 -15.94
CA GLU A 56 7.29 -3.30 -15.78
C GLU A 56 6.92 -2.48 -17.00
N SER A 57 5.78 -1.81 -16.87
CA SER A 57 5.29 -0.88 -17.86
C SER A 57 6.13 0.40 -17.81
N LYS A 58 6.02 1.15 -18.91
CA LYS A 58 6.78 2.34 -19.28
C LYS A 58 6.87 3.38 -18.15
N ASP A 59 7.71 4.40 -18.34
CA ASP A 59 7.73 5.61 -17.52
C ASP A 59 6.39 6.38 -17.67
N THR A 60 5.36 5.86 -17.04
CA THR A 60 3.99 6.37 -17.03
C THR A 60 3.55 6.52 -15.59
N VAL A 61 2.73 7.54 -15.36
CA VAL A 61 2.16 7.86 -14.06
C VAL A 61 0.66 7.63 -14.13
N HIS A 62 0.09 7.02 -13.09
CA HIS A 62 -1.35 6.75 -12.98
C HIS A 62 -1.95 7.55 -11.82
N SER A 63 -3.17 8.04 -11.97
CA SER A 63 -3.87 8.78 -10.90
C SER A 63 -4.28 7.92 -9.71
N PHE A 64 -4.20 6.59 -9.80
CA PHE A 64 -4.61 5.66 -8.74
C PHE A 64 -3.47 4.71 -8.33
N PRO A 65 -3.40 4.27 -7.05
CA PRO A 65 -2.25 3.53 -6.54
C PRO A 65 -2.05 2.16 -7.16
N GLU A 66 -3.12 1.42 -7.44
CA GLU A 66 -3.01 0.10 -8.07
C GLU A 66 -2.32 0.20 -9.44
N GLY A 67 -2.66 1.21 -10.24
CA GLY A 67 -1.97 1.50 -11.50
C GLY A 67 -0.53 1.90 -11.27
N ALA A 68 -0.26 2.80 -10.31
CA ALA A 68 1.10 3.23 -9.99
C ALA A 68 1.99 2.07 -9.51
N SER A 69 1.41 1.08 -8.83
CA SER A 69 2.10 -0.14 -8.35
C SER A 69 2.63 -1.04 -9.47
N LEU A 70 2.19 -0.81 -10.71
CA LEU A 70 2.57 -1.56 -11.92
C LEU A 70 3.55 -0.80 -12.82
N THR A 71 4.08 0.33 -12.34
CA THR A 71 5.03 1.19 -13.07
C THR A 71 6.45 1.06 -12.53
N ILE A 72 7.41 1.71 -13.18
CA ILE A 72 8.77 1.86 -12.66
C ILE A 72 8.84 2.70 -11.37
N HIS A 73 7.81 3.49 -11.06
CA HIS A 73 7.73 4.34 -9.85
C HIS A 73 6.99 3.66 -8.70
N ARG A 74 6.84 2.32 -8.76
CA ARG A 74 6.13 1.54 -7.74
C ARG A 74 6.88 1.49 -6.42
N ILE A 75 6.12 1.36 -5.34
CA ILE A 75 6.64 1.01 -4.01
C ILE A 75 5.69 -0.03 -3.43
N ASN A 76 6.07 -1.30 -3.55
CA ASN A 76 5.26 -2.42 -3.09
C ASN A 76 5.99 -3.13 -1.96
N ILE A 77 5.47 -3.12 -0.75
CA ILE A 77 6.08 -3.73 0.43
C ILE A 77 5.04 -4.62 1.09
N SER A 78 5.38 -5.90 1.24
CA SER A 78 4.55 -6.86 1.95
C SER A 78 5.35 -7.57 3.05
N SER A 79 4.68 -7.92 4.13
CA SER A 79 5.17 -8.86 5.15
C SER A 79 4.13 -9.94 5.36
N THR A 80 4.56 -11.20 5.47
CA THR A 80 3.71 -12.33 5.85
C THR A 80 4.44 -13.27 6.80
N ASN A 81 3.74 -13.74 7.83
CA ASN A 81 4.23 -14.77 8.74
C ASN A 81 4.13 -16.18 8.13
N SER A 82 4.60 -17.20 8.87
CA SER A 82 4.61 -18.60 8.44
C SER A 82 3.22 -19.18 8.13
N TRP A 83 2.14 -18.51 8.57
CA TRP A 83 0.76 -18.89 8.29
C TRP A 83 0.16 -18.11 7.11
N GLY A 84 0.96 -17.33 6.39
CA GLY A 84 0.51 -16.50 5.27
C GLY A 84 -0.35 -15.30 5.69
N ASN A 85 -0.38 -14.96 6.97
CA ASN A 85 -1.05 -13.75 7.45
C ASN A 85 -0.06 -12.60 7.49
N GLY A 86 -0.50 -11.39 7.19
CA GLY A 86 0.37 -10.23 7.19
C GLY A 86 -0.31 -8.99 6.63
N GLU A 87 0.46 -8.16 5.94
CA GLU A 87 -0.01 -6.89 5.40
C GLU A 87 0.71 -6.54 4.09
N ASP A 88 -0.02 -5.90 3.18
CA ASP A 88 0.44 -5.48 1.87
C ASP A 88 0.26 -3.97 1.73
N HIS A 89 1.32 -3.26 1.34
CA HIS A 89 1.37 -1.82 1.10
C HIS A 89 1.85 -1.61 -0.33
N HIS A 90 0.97 -1.24 -1.25
CA HIS A 90 1.33 -1.07 -2.65
C HIS A 90 0.83 0.26 -3.21
N GLY A 91 1.56 0.80 -4.18
CA GLY A 91 1.29 2.10 -4.72
C GLY A 91 2.50 2.68 -5.43
N GLY A 92 2.60 4.00 -5.46
CA GLY A 92 3.71 4.69 -6.10
C GLY A 92 3.41 6.15 -6.41
N LEU A 93 4.17 6.70 -7.35
CA LEU A 93 4.01 8.06 -7.84
C LEU A 93 2.70 8.19 -8.63
N LEU A 94 1.86 9.16 -8.25
CA LEU A 94 0.57 9.47 -8.89
C LEU A 94 0.57 10.73 -9.73
N ALA A 95 1.43 11.70 -9.38
CA ALA A 95 1.63 12.92 -10.16
C ALA A 95 2.98 13.53 -9.83
N ARG A 96 3.53 14.28 -10.79
CA ARG A 96 4.79 15.00 -10.63
C ARG A 96 4.69 16.32 -11.41
N VAL A 97 4.89 17.43 -10.72
CA VAL A 97 4.83 18.78 -11.30
C VAL A 97 6.12 19.54 -10.96
N PRO A 98 6.93 19.93 -11.95
CA PRO A 98 8.08 20.82 -11.73
C PRO A 98 7.62 22.18 -11.20
N LEU A 99 8.36 22.75 -10.23
CA LEU A 99 8.10 24.07 -9.66
C LEU A 99 9.43 24.77 -9.34
N GLY A 100 9.89 25.65 -10.22
CA GLY A 100 11.21 26.27 -10.10
C GLY A 100 12.33 25.22 -10.03
N SER A 101 13.16 25.25 -8.98
CA SER A 101 14.24 24.28 -8.71
C SER A 101 13.79 23.02 -7.96
N MET A 102 12.50 22.88 -7.73
CA MET A 102 11.88 21.78 -6.98
C MET A 102 10.92 21.01 -7.87
N THR A 103 10.46 19.88 -7.37
CA THR A 103 9.42 19.04 -7.95
C THR A 103 8.41 18.72 -6.86
N VAL A 104 7.14 18.94 -7.15
CA VAL A 104 6.01 18.56 -6.29
C VAL A 104 5.52 17.20 -6.76
N GLU A 105 5.56 16.23 -5.86
CA GLU A 105 5.21 14.84 -6.13
C GLU A 105 4.00 14.44 -5.29
N LEU A 106 3.03 13.80 -5.92
CA LEU A 106 1.92 13.16 -5.25
C LEU A 106 2.14 11.66 -5.26
N PHE A 107 2.10 11.04 -4.09
CA PHE A 107 2.18 9.59 -3.94
C PHE A 107 0.89 9.04 -3.37
N GLY A 108 0.55 7.82 -3.77
CA GLY A 108 -0.61 7.10 -3.29
C GLY A 108 -0.22 5.71 -2.85
N LYS A 109 -0.83 5.25 -1.76
CA LYS A 109 -0.59 3.94 -1.19
C LYS A 109 -1.90 3.31 -0.78
N LEU A 110 -2.12 2.08 -1.21
CA LEU A 110 -3.14 1.22 -0.65
C LEU A 110 -2.51 0.31 0.40
N PHE A 111 -3.22 0.06 1.48
CA PHE A 111 -2.81 -0.89 2.51
C PHE A 111 -3.95 -1.84 2.84
N ALA A 112 -3.64 -3.14 2.90
CA ALA A 112 -4.63 -4.17 3.19
C ALA A 112 -4.02 -5.33 3.99
N PRO A 113 -4.76 -5.89 4.96
CA PRO A 113 -4.33 -7.10 5.65
C PRO A 113 -4.39 -8.31 4.70
N ILE A 114 -3.33 -9.11 4.70
CA ILE A 114 -3.23 -10.41 4.04
C ILE A 114 -3.66 -11.49 5.05
N ARG A 115 -4.52 -12.43 4.62
CA ARG A 115 -4.87 -13.62 5.40
C ARG A 115 -4.71 -14.87 4.55
N LEU A 116 -4.67 -16.04 5.20
CA LEU A 116 -4.65 -17.32 4.50
C LEU A 116 -5.82 -17.41 3.49
N GLY A 117 -5.50 -17.48 2.19
CA GLY A 117 -6.48 -17.48 1.10
C GLY A 117 -6.61 -16.16 0.31
N GLY A 118 -5.91 -15.09 0.69
CA GLY A 118 -5.85 -13.82 -0.06
C GLY A 118 -6.06 -12.58 0.80
N TYR A 119 -6.45 -11.47 0.17
CA TYR A 119 -6.75 -10.22 0.88
C TYR A 119 -7.96 -10.38 1.81
N SER A 120 -7.86 -9.85 3.03
CA SER A 120 -8.97 -9.91 3.98
C SER A 120 -9.99 -8.81 3.70
N VAL A 121 -11.13 -9.22 3.15
CA VAL A 121 -12.24 -8.33 2.79
C VAL A 121 -12.90 -7.69 4.02
N GLU A 122 -12.95 -8.40 5.15
CA GLU A 122 -13.62 -7.93 6.39
C GLU A 122 -13.02 -6.64 6.96
N ARG A 123 -11.70 -6.45 6.81
CA ARG A 123 -11.02 -5.23 7.28
C ARG A 123 -10.91 -4.15 6.22
N GLY A 124 -11.21 -4.50 4.97
CA GLY A 124 -11.13 -3.61 3.82
C GLY A 124 -9.73 -3.09 3.54
N GLN A 125 -9.62 -2.35 2.44
CA GLN A 125 -8.40 -1.67 2.01
C GLN A 125 -8.48 -0.21 2.43
N GLY A 126 -7.43 0.33 3.02
CA GLY A 126 -7.31 1.76 3.25
C GLY A 126 -6.39 2.42 2.23
N PHE A 127 -6.44 3.74 2.20
CA PHE A 127 -5.75 4.55 1.21
C PHE A 127 -5.05 5.74 1.86
N ASP A 128 -3.77 5.92 1.56
CA ASP A 128 -2.98 7.09 1.96
C ASP A 128 -2.56 7.91 0.73
N VAL A 129 -2.56 9.23 0.89
CA VAL A 129 -2.03 10.20 -0.08
C VAL A 129 -0.93 11.01 0.58
N PHE A 130 0.19 11.20 -0.11
CA PHE A 130 1.33 11.97 0.38
C PHE A 130 1.71 13.04 -0.63
N LEU A 131 1.81 14.28 -0.15
CA LEU A 131 2.37 15.38 -0.91
C LEU A 131 3.83 15.58 -0.49
N VAL A 132 4.74 15.50 -1.45
CA VAL A 132 6.18 15.57 -1.25
C VAL A 132 6.75 16.69 -2.12
N VAL A 133 7.71 17.45 -1.58
CA VAL A 133 8.56 18.31 -2.40
C VAL A 133 9.97 17.74 -2.45
N ARG A 134 10.59 17.77 -3.62
CA ARG A 134 11.93 17.24 -3.85
C ARG A 134 12.76 18.22 -4.67
N PRO A 135 14.06 18.38 -4.38
CA PRO A 135 14.96 19.09 -5.28
C PRO A 135 14.97 18.48 -6.69
N MET A 136 15.02 19.32 -7.70
CA MET A 136 15.18 18.86 -9.08
C MET A 136 16.54 18.20 -9.28
N GLY A 137 16.58 17.05 -9.97
CA GLY A 137 17.79 16.23 -10.11
C GLY A 137 17.93 15.11 -9.08
N GLY A 138 16.98 14.98 -8.15
CA GLY A 138 16.92 13.90 -7.16
C GLY A 138 17.40 14.34 -5.77
N GLY A 139 17.52 13.36 -4.87
CA GLY A 139 17.82 13.58 -3.45
C GLY A 139 16.61 13.35 -2.55
N TYR A 140 16.79 13.54 -1.24
CA TYR A 140 15.75 13.23 -0.24
C TYR A 140 14.58 14.22 -0.32
N GLY A 141 13.37 13.71 -0.48
CA GLY A 141 12.13 14.48 -0.50
C GLY A 141 11.71 14.91 0.91
N ARG A 142 10.87 15.93 0.99
CA ARG A 142 10.26 16.39 2.24
C ARG A 142 8.77 16.13 2.17
N LEU A 143 8.24 15.42 3.17
CA LEU A 143 6.80 15.26 3.32
C LEU A 143 6.19 16.60 3.70
N VAL A 144 5.37 17.16 2.81
CA VAL A 144 4.58 18.37 3.06
C VAL A 144 3.34 18.02 3.87
N LYS A 145 2.61 16.99 3.42
CA LYS A 145 1.36 16.57 4.05
C LYS A 145 1.02 15.12 3.73
N HIS A 146 0.31 14.48 4.64
CA HIS A 146 -0.22 13.12 4.53
C HIS A 146 -1.70 13.12 4.87
N TRP A 147 -2.50 12.47 4.03
CA TRP A 147 -3.92 12.19 4.27
C TRP A 147 -4.15 10.69 4.29
N ARG A 148 -5.00 10.23 5.21
CA ARG A 148 -5.39 8.82 5.36
C ARG A 148 -6.90 8.69 5.27
N PHE A 149 -7.34 7.77 4.43
CA PHE A 149 -8.74 7.45 4.19
C PHE A 149 -8.96 5.98 4.53
N TRP A 150 -9.85 5.72 5.47
CA TRP A 150 -10.14 4.36 5.93
C TRP A 150 -11.14 3.67 5.01
N PRO A 151 -11.20 2.32 5.01
CA PRO A 151 -12.12 1.56 4.16
C PRO A 151 -13.58 2.04 4.19
N LYS A 152 -14.06 2.47 5.38
CA LYS A 152 -15.42 2.99 5.56
C LYS A 152 -15.71 4.29 4.80
N GLU A 153 -14.67 5.02 4.38
CA GLU A 153 -14.74 6.29 3.67
C GLU A 153 -14.68 6.10 2.15
N LEU A 154 -14.27 4.93 1.68
CA LEU A 154 -14.19 4.61 0.26
C LEU A 154 -15.59 4.29 -0.30
N LEU A 155 -15.85 4.69 -1.54
CA LEU A 155 -17.03 4.24 -2.28
C LEU A 155 -16.85 2.76 -2.63
N LEU A 156 -17.50 1.91 -1.84
CA LEU A 156 -17.68 0.50 -2.18
C LEU A 156 -18.82 0.39 -3.19
N THR A 157 -18.49 0.36 -4.47
CA THR A 157 -19.45 -0.01 -5.53
C THR A 157 -18.90 -1.24 -6.25
N GLY A 158 -19.06 -2.39 -5.61
CA GLY A 158 -18.95 -3.69 -6.23
C GLY A 158 -20.18 -4.49 -5.86
N ASP A 159 -20.72 -5.27 -6.80
CA ASP A 159 -21.76 -6.25 -6.47
C ASP A 159 -21.23 -7.15 -5.33
N PRO A 160 -22.03 -7.43 -4.29
CA PRO A 160 -21.63 -8.40 -3.28
C PRO A 160 -21.32 -9.72 -3.98
N VAL A 161 -20.08 -10.20 -3.82
CA VAL A 161 -19.71 -11.53 -4.31
C VAL A 161 -20.59 -12.54 -3.59
N ASP A 162 -21.31 -13.38 -4.35
CA ASP A 162 -22.08 -14.48 -3.79
C ASP A 162 -21.14 -15.37 -2.95
N PRO A 163 -21.34 -15.45 -1.62
CA PRO A 163 -20.49 -16.26 -0.75
C PRO A 163 -20.49 -17.75 -1.13
N ASP A 164 -21.46 -18.23 -1.90
CA ASP A 164 -21.53 -19.61 -2.38
C ASP A 164 -20.56 -19.93 -3.52
N ILE A 165 -19.95 -18.94 -4.19
CA ILE A 165 -18.97 -19.20 -5.27
C ILE A 165 -17.80 -20.04 -4.77
N PHE A 166 -17.26 -19.71 -3.58
CA PHE A 166 -16.16 -20.46 -2.96
C PHE A 166 -16.59 -21.85 -2.47
N ARG A 167 -17.88 -22.03 -2.17
CA ARG A 167 -18.45 -23.29 -1.69
C ARG A 167 -18.72 -24.28 -2.82
N ARG A 168 -19.02 -23.78 -4.04
CA ARG A 168 -19.26 -24.59 -5.24
C ARG A 168 -18.00 -24.94 -6.02
N SER A 169 -16.91 -24.18 -5.87
CA SER A 169 -15.60 -24.49 -6.45
C SER A 169 -14.88 -25.61 -5.67
N SER A 170 -15.40 -26.83 -5.77
CA SER A 170 -14.74 -28.02 -5.24
C SER A 170 -13.58 -28.48 -6.14
N ARG A 171 -12.40 -28.57 -5.53
CA ARG A 171 -11.15 -29.33 -5.82
C ARG A 171 -10.57 -29.49 -7.24
N ASN A 172 -11.28 -29.32 -8.36
CA ASN A 172 -10.70 -29.53 -9.70
C ASN A 172 -10.79 -28.33 -10.67
N ASP A 173 -11.59 -27.30 -10.37
CA ASP A 173 -11.75 -26.13 -11.26
C ASP A 173 -10.82 -24.93 -10.92
N LEU A 174 -10.04 -25.03 -9.84
CA LEU A 174 -9.13 -23.97 -9.36
C LEU A 174 -7.96 -23.65 -10.30
N GLN A 175 -7.74 -24.43 -11.38
CA GLN A 175 -6.65 -24.19 -12.32
C GLN A 175 -7.07 -23.64 -13.70
N ARG A 176 -8.35 -23.67 -14.08
CA ARG A 176 -8.73 -23.38 -15.49
C ARG A 176 -9.69 -22.23 -15.75
N ARG A 177 -10.31 -21.61 -14.73
CA ARG A 177 -11.24 -20.49 -14.97
C ARG A 177 -10.97 -19.23 -14.14
N VAL A 178 -9.94 -19.24 -13.32
CA VAL A 178 -9.47 -18.05 -12.61
C VAL A 178 -8.16 -17.67 -13.26
N ALA A 179 -8.18 -16.67 -14.14
CA ALA A 179 -6.96 -16.01 -14.55
C ALA A 179 -6.22 -15.57 -13.27
N PRO A 180 -4.88 -15.68 -13.18
CA PRO A 180 -4.14 -15.21 -12.02
C PRO A 180 -4.49 -13.74 -11.79
N GLY A 181 -5.20 -13.44 -10.70
CA GLY A 181 -5.75 -12.10 -10.43
C GLY A 181 -7.25 -12.02 -10.11
N SER A 182 -7.98 -13.13 -10.07
CA SER A 182 -9.44 -13.11 -9.82
C SER A 182 -9.89 -14.02 -8.67
N MET A 183 -9.34 -13.82 -7.47
CA MET A 183 -10.00 -14.29 -6.24
C MET A 183 -10.83 -13.13 -5.66
N GLY A 184 -12.16 -13.21 -5.84
CA GLY A 184 -13.17 -12.46 -5.07
C GLY A 184 -12.95 -10.95 -4.98
N THR A 185 -12.68 -10.29 -6.10
CA THR A 185 -12.43 -8.84 -6.11
C THR A 185 -13.76 -8.09 -6.13
N TYR A 186 -14.11 -7.47 -5.00
CA TYR A 186 -14.86 -6.21 -5.09
C TYR A 186 -14.12 -5.36 -6.12
N ARG A 187 -14.79 -4.96 -7.21
CA ARG A 187 -14.29 -3.87 -8.03
C ARG A 187 -14.42 -2.62 -7.18
N PHE A 188 -13.42 -2.33 -6.36
CA PHE A 188 -13.29 -1.02 -5.77
C PHE A 188 -13.28 -0.03 -6.95
N HIS A 189 -14.09 1.03 -6.89
CA HIS A 189 -13.78 2.14 -7.76
C HIS A 189 -12.35 2.54 -7.44
N PHE A 190 -11.52 2.66 -8.47
CA PHE A 190 -10.17 3.16 -8.31
C PHE A 190 -10.26 4.49 -7.56
N VAL A 191 -9.62 4.54 -6.39
CA VAL A 191 -9.48 5.80 -5.65
C VAL A 191 -8.38 6.56 -6.36
N ASP A 192 -8.78 7.59 -7.11
CA ASP A 192 -7.85 8.46 -7.81
C ASP A 192 -7.47 9.64 -6.92
N ALA A 193 -6.21 10.07 -7.04
CA ALA A 193 -5.74 11.33 -6.51
C ALA A 193 -5.02 12.13 -7.61
N TYR A 194 -5.32 13.42 -7.65
CA TYR A 194 -4.84 14.37 -8.63
C TYR A 194 -4.10 15.50 -7.94
N LEU A 195 -3.10 16.05 -8.65
CA LEU A 195 -2.31 17.19 -8.21
C LEU A 195 -2.40 18.30 -9.25
N ASP A 196 -2.75 19.49 -8.81
CA ASP A 196 -2.59 20.73 -9.54
C ASP A 196 -1.70 21.68 -8.72
N VAL A 197 -0.85 22.47 -9.38
CA VAL A 197 0.07 23.40 -8.72
C VAL A 197 -0.02 24.77 -9.39
N ASP A 198 -0.42 25.76 -8.60
CA ASP A 198 -0.41 27.17 -8.97
C ASP A 198 0.95 27.76 -8.59
N GLU A 199 1.84 27.91 -9.58
CA GLU A 199 3.21 28.38 -9.40
C GLU A 199 3.30 29.80 -8.81
N PRO A 200 2.58 30.82 -9.32
CA PRO A 200 2.57 32.17 -8.75
C PRO A 200 2.23 32.21 -7.26
N SER A 201 1.21 31.48 -6.82
CA SER A 201 0.81 31.44 -5.41
C SER A 201 1.50 30.35 -4.59
N ARG A 202 2.36 29.54 -5.23
CA ARG A 202 3.03 28.37 -4.65
C ARG A 202 2.04 27.47 -3.90
N THR A 203 0.87 27.22 -4.49
CA THR A 203 -0.19 26.43 -3.86
C THR A 203 -0.41 25.13 -4.61
N ALA A 204 -0.36 24.00 -3.91
CA ALA A 204 -0.79 22.72 -4.44
C ALA A 204 -2.27 22.49 -4.11
N THR A 205 -3.04 21.99 -5.07
CA THR A 205 -4.40 21.48 -4.85
C THR A 205 -4.37 19.97 -5.03
N VAL A 206 -4.68 19.23 -3.97
CA VAL A 206 -4.83 17.78 -4.01
C VAL A 206 -6.30 17.43 -4.03
N THR A 207 -6.73 16.68 -5.04
CA THR A 207 -8.12 16.21 -5.18
C THR A 207 -8.16 14.70 -5.13
N VAL A 208 -9.04 14.12 -4.31
CA VAL A 208 -9.23 12.67 -4.19
C VAL A 208 -10.67 12.31 -4.53
N THR A 209 -10.84 11.40 -5.48
CA THR A 209 -12.14 10.85 -5.93
C THR A 209 -12.26 9.37 -5.57
N GLY A 210 -13.45 8.78 -5.68
CA GLY A 210 -13.70 7.41 -5.20
C GLY A 210 -13.95 7.30 -3.69
N LEU A 211 -14.09 8.44 -3.00
CA LEU A 211 -14.51 8.54 -1.60
C LEU A 211 -16.01 8.79 -1.49
N LYS A 212 -16.66 8.32 -0.43
CA LYS A 212 -18.10 8.57 -0.14
C LYS A 212 -18.40 10.06 -0.05
N ARG A 213 -17.42 10.84 0.35
CA ARG A 213 -17.42 12.30 0.30
C ARG A 213 -16.20 12.72 -0.51
N PRO A 214 -16.38 13.40 -1.66
CA PRO A 214 -15.26 13.94 -2.42
C PRO A 214 -14.36 14.79 -1.52
N PHE A 215 -13.05 14.74 -1.76
CA PHE A 215 -12.06 15.49 -0.99
C PHE A 215 -11.23 16.37 -1.91
N ALA A 216 -11.04 17.63 -1.51
CA ALA A 216 -10.09 18.53 -2.15
C ALA A 216 -9.49 19.46 -1.10
N GLU A 217 -8.18 19.65 -1.13
CA GLU A 217 -7.49 20.55 -0.22
C GLU A 217 -6.39 21.36 -0.92
N ARG A 218 -6.32 22.65 -0.58
CA ARG A 218 -5.24 23.56 -1.01
C ARG A 218 -4.17 23.62 0.08
N VAL A 219 -2.91 23.44 -0.33
CA VAL A 219 -1.75 23.42 0.57
C VAL A 219 -0.74 24.48 0.12
N ASN A 220 -0.39 25.39 1.01
CA ASN A 220 0.66 26.37 0.78
C ASN A 220 2.04 25.69 0.81
N LEU A 221 2.78 25.76 -0.30
CA LEU A 221 4.11 25.17 -0.45
C LEU A 221 5.23 26.12 -0.04
N ALA A 222 4.97 27.43 0.13
CA ALA A 222 6.01 28.42 0.40
C ALA A 222 6.96 28.04 1.56
N PRO A 223 6.49 27.52 2.72
CA PRO A 223 7.39 27.12 3.82
C PRO A 223 8.38 26.01 3.47
N TRP A 224 8.12 25.26 2.40
CA TRP A 224 8.90 24.08 2.00
C TRP A 224 9.85 24.37 0.83
N LEU A 225 9.61 25.46 0.10
CA LEU A 225 10.34 25.86 -1.10
C LEU A 225 11.49 26.84 -0.81
N GLU A 226 11.43 27.56 0.30
CA GLU A 226 12.50 28.44 0.76
C GLU A 226 13.49 27.60 1.61
N GLY A 227 14.71 27.36 1.12
CA GLY A 227 15.74 26.63 1.88
C GLY A 227 16.10 27.40 3.18
N ALA A 228 16.44 26.82 4.32
CA ALA A 228 16.93 25.48 4.68
C ALA A 228 16.61 25.22 6.18
N GLN A 229 16.60 23.96 6.62
CA GLN A 229 16.80 23.62 8.03
C GLN A 229 17.75 22.42 8.10
N PRO A 230 18.63 22.33 9.12
CA PRO A 230 19.93 21.68 9.03
C PRO A 230 19.79 20.17 8.94
N ALA A 231 20.88 19.53 8.51
CA ALA A 231 21.03 18.08 8.55
C ALA A 231 20.53 17.53 9.89
N PRO A 232 19.80 16.39 9.90
CA PRO A 232 19.36 15.78 11.13
C PRO A 232 20.56 15.54 12.04
N ALA A 233 20.49 16.06 13.27
CA ALA A 233 21.48 15.81 14.30
C ALA A 233 21.49 14.31 14.59
N GLY A 234 22.48 13.59 14.04
CA GLY A 234 22.57 12.14 14.22
C GLY A 234 23.29 11.35 13.13
N ALA A 235 23.87 11.97 12.10
CA ALA A 235 24.79 11.23 11.23
C ALA A 235 26.09 10.92 12.02
N PRO A 236 26.44 9.64 12.23
CA PRO A 236 27.71 9.29 12.86
C PRO A 236 28.86 9.76 11.97
N ARG A 237 29.87 10.36 12.61
CA ARG A 237 31.14 10.73 11.98
C ARG A 237 31.94 9.49 11.57
#